data_AF-A0A8C0GX73-F1
#
_entry.id   AF-A0A8C0GX73-F1
#
_cell.length_a   1.000
_cell.length_b   1.000
_cell.length_c   1.000
_cell.angle_alpha   90.00
_cell.angle_beta   90.00
_cell.angle_gamma   90.00
#
_symmetry.space_group_name_H-M   'P 1'
#
loop_
_entity.id
_entity.type
_entity.pdbx_description
1 polymer ?
#
loop_
_entity_poly.entity_id
_entity_poly.type
_entity_poly.pdbx_seq_one_letter_code
_entity_poly.pdbx_strand_id
1 'polypeptide(L)'
;MEGLDCPLLGDRERRDPGPAPGALTPHRTTPRHRRTTLQPAEKFLSEAGFPDYNLRGRLFGDTCPLVFLSCFQTPQQIPHDEAVRQEFRPVKVGDSFGPT
;
A
#
# COMPACT_ATOMS: atom_id res chain seq x y z
N MET A 1 -76.08 -3.74 -46.32
CA MET A 1 -76.04 -3.58 -44.85
C MET A 1 -74.56 -3.53 -44.50
N GLU A 2 -73.93 -2.37 -44.73
CA GLU A 2 -73.74 -1.31 -43.70
C GLU A 2 -72.92 -1.93 -42.56
N GLY A 3 -71.60 -1.75 -42.44
CA GLY A 3 -70.91 -0.48 -42.17
C GLY A 3 -70.45 -0.49 -40.70
N LEU A 4 -69.31 0.17 -40.41
CA LEU A 4 -68.65 0.39 -39.09
C LEU A 4 -67.66 -0.74 -38.71
N ASP A 5 -66.35 -0.64 -38.89
CA ASP A 5 -65.34 0.40 -38.53
C ASP A 5 -65.13 0.58 -37.01
N CYS A 6 -63.85 0.60 -36.64
CA CYS A 6 -63.20 0.80 -35.33
C CYS A 6 -63.18 -0.35 -34.30
N PRO A 7 -61.99 -0.92 -34.03
CA PRO A 7 -61.53 -1.17 -32.68
C PRO A 7 -60.61 -0.01 -32.22
N LEU A 8 -61.14 0.69 -31.23
CA LEU A 8 -60.50 1.50 -30.20
C LEU A 8 -58.97 1.34 -30.06
N LEU A 9 -58.27 2.45 -30.32
CA LEU A 9 -57.14 3.00 -29.57
C LEU A 9 -56.47 2.02 -28.57
N GLY A 10 -55.43 1.30 -29.02
CA GLY A 10 -54.61 0.42 -28.18
C GLY A 10 -53.12 0.66 -28.41
N ASP A 11 -52.47 1.25 -27.41
CA ASP A 11 -51.03 1.28 -27.17
C ASP A 11 -50.13 1.88 -28.26
N ARG A 12 -50.06 3.22 -28.24
CA ARG A 12 -48.81 3.93 -28.53
C ARG A 12 -47.72 3.25 -27.70
N GLU A 13 -46.83 2.54 -28.38
CA GLU A 13 -45.56 2.07 -27.84
C GLU A 13 -44.90 3.26 -27.11
N ARG A 14 -45.02 3.29 -25.77
CA ARG A 14 -44.22 4.20 -24.96
C ARG A 14 -42.80 3.70 -25.10
N ARG A 15 -42.09 4.17 -26.13
CA ARG A 15 -40.63 4.13 -26.12
C ARG A 15 -40.21 4.85 -24.86
N ASP A 16 -39.76 4.09 -23.89
CA ASP A 16 -39.05 4.63 -22.74
C ASP A 16 -37.91 5.48 -23.31
N PRO A 17 -37.87 6.79 -23.04
CA PRO A 17 -36.78 7.60 -23.54
C PRO A 17 -35.50 7.05 -22.91
N GLY A 18 -34.66 6.42 -23.74
CA GLY A 18 -33.34 5.99 -23.34
C GLY A 18 -32.59 7.15 -22.67
N PRO A 19 -31.69 6.85 -21.72
CA PRO A 19 -31.06 7.87 -20.89
C PRO A 19 -30.41 8.95 -21.76
N ALA A 20 -30.68 10.22 -21.44
CA ALA A 20 -30.16 11.35 -22.18
C ALA A 20 -28.62 11.27 -22.26
N PRO A 21 -28.02 11.55 -23.43
CA PRO A 21 -26.57 11.55 -23.59
C PRO A 21 -25.97 12.64 -22.70
N GLY A 22 -25.34 12.23 -21.60
CA GLY A 22 -24.80 13.14 -20.59
C GLY A 22 -25.20 12.83 -19.14
N ALA A 23 -26.05 11.83 -18.90
CA ALA A 23 -26.28 11.34 -17.54
C ALA A 23 -24.99 10.69 -17.00
N LEU A 24 -24.22 11.44 -16.22
CA LEU A 24 -23.10 10.90 -15.45
C LEU A 24 -23.66 9.78 -14.58
N THR A 25 -23.28 8.54 -14.91
CA THR A 25 -23.59 7.38 -14.06
C THR A 25 -23.10 7.72 -12.65
N PRO A 26 -23.94 7.62 -11.60
CA PRO A 26 -23.46 7.82 -10.26
C PRO A 26 -22.25 6.90 -10.07
N HIS A 27 -21.11 7.46 -9.66
CA HIS A 27 -19.93 6.64 -9.40
C HIS A 27 -20.37 5.55 -8.44
N ARG A 28 -20.16 4.29 -8.84
CA ARG A 28 -20.57 3.15 -8.03
C ARG A 28 -19.77 3.19 -6.74
N THR A 29 -20.33 3.73 -5.66
CA THR A 29 -19.80 3.58 -4.31
C THR A 29 -20.10 2.16 -3.87
N THR A 30 -19.34 1.19 -4.38
CA THR A 30 -19.39 -0.16 -3.82
C THR A 30 -18.84 -0.08 -2.40
N PRO A 31 -19.62 -0.43 -1.35
CA PRO A 31 -19.13 -0.44 0.02
C PRO A 31 -17.97 -1.43 0.08
N ARG A 32 -16.76 -0.92 0.30
CA ARG A 32 -15.56 -1.75 0.41
C ARG A 32 -15.50 -2.31 1.82
N HIS A 33 -15.76 -3.62 1.94
CA HIS A 33 -15.70 -4.29 3.22
C HIS A 33 -14.26 -4.30 3.75
N ARG A 34 -14.04 -4.00 5.04
CA ARG A 34 -12.70 -3.91 5.64
C ARG A 34 -11.87 -5.19 5.40
N ARG A 35 -12.52 -6.36 5.51
CA ARG A 35 -11.90 -7.68 5.28
C ARG A 35 -11.34 -7.85 3.86
N THR A 36 -11.89 -7.17 2.87
CA THR A 36 -11.48 -7.30 1.45
C THR A 36 -10.52 -6.21 0.98
N THR A 37 -10.22 -5.21 1.83
CA THR A 37 -9.37 -4.07 1.44
C THR A 37 -8.19 -3.83 2.38
N LEU A 38 -8.45 -3.77 3.68
CA LEU A 38 -7.44 -3.37 4.66
C LEU A 38 -6.49 -4.53 5.02
N GLN A 39 -7.04 -5.74 5.18
CA GLN A 39 -6.22 -6.92 5.49
C GLN A 39 -5.20 -7.28 4.40
N PRO A 40 -5.53 -7.21 3.09
CA PRO A 40 -4.52 -7.39 2.04
C PRO A 40 -3.43 -6.32 2.07
N ALA A 41 -3.77 -5.05 2.31
CA ALA A 41 -2.80 -3.96 2.39
C ALA A 41 -1.82 -4.16 3.56
N GLU A 42 -2.31 -4.57 4.73
CA GLU A 42 -1.48 -4.89 5.90
C GLU A 42 -0.50 -6.03 5.60
N LYS A 43 -0.95 -7.09 4.90
CA LYS A 43 -0.07 -8.19 4.48
C LYS A 43 0.96 -7.76 3.45
N PHE A 44 0.59 -6.84 2.55
CA PHE A 44 1.47 -6.35 1.49
C PHE A 44 2.63 -5.51 2.01
N LEU A 45 2.47 -4.90 3.19
CA LEU A 45 3.48 -4.12 3.89
C LEU A 45 4.15 -4.89 5.05
N SER A 46 3.73 -6.13 5.29
CA SER A 46 4.23 -6.95 6.40
C SER A 46 5.67 -7.38 6.18
N GLU A 47 6.42 -7.48 7.27
CA GLU A 47 7.78 -8.01 7.26
C GLU A 47 7.83 -9.54 7.21
N ALA A 48 6.88 -10.23 7.87
CA ALA A 48 6.94 -11.67 8.09
C ALA A 48 6.15 -12.53 7.08
N GLY A 49 5.28 -11.92 6.26
CA GLY A 49 4.36 -12.66 5.38
C GLY A 49 4.67 -12.48 3.90
N PHE A 50 5.06 -13.56 3.23
CA PHE A 50 5.36 -13.60 1.79
C PHE A 50 6.35 -12.51 1.31
N PRO A 51 7.55 -12.43 1.91
CA PRO A 51 8.55 -11.41 1.55
C PRO A 51 8.92 -11.45 0.06
N ASP A 52 8.90 -12.63 -0.58
CA ASP A 52 9.21 -12.78 -2.00
C ASP A 52 8.19 -12.09 -2.93
N TYR A 53 6.96 -11.86 -2.45
CA TYR A 53 5.84 -11.38 -3.27
C TYR A 53 5.28 -10.03 -2.81
N ASN A 54 5.45 -9.69 -1.53
CA ASN A 54 4.91 -8.46 -0.98
C ASN A 54 5.76 -7.24 -1.38
N LEU A 55 5.19 -6.03 -1.28
CA LEU A 55 5.90 -4.82 -1.71
C LEU A 55 7.13 -4.54 -0.87
N ARG A 56 7.06 -4.79 0.44
CA ARG A 56 8.18 -4.54 1.36
C ARG A 56 9.40 -5.37 0.99
N GLY A 57 9.24 -6.68 0.77
CA GLY A 57 10.33 -7.56 0.39
C GLY A 57 10.82 -7.31 -1.04
N ARG A 58 9.99 -6.78 -1.95
CA ARG A 58 10.49 -6.32 -3.26
C ARG A 58 11.31 -5.03 -3.20
N LEU A 59 10.98 -4.12 -2.29
CA LEU A 59 11.67 -2.83 -2.13
C LEU A 59 12.91 -2.93 -1.22
N PHE A 60 12.88 -3.82 -0.23
CA PHE A 60 13.89 -3.91 0.83
C PHE A 60 14.41 -5.36 1.05
N GLY A 61 14.19 -6.26 0.09
CA GLY A 61 14.59 -7.67 0.21
C GLY A 61 16.08 -7.91 0.04
N ASP A 62 16.75 -7.04 -0.71
CA ASP A 62 18.20 -7.10 -0.83
C ASP A 62 18.83 -6.79 0.53
N THR A 63 19.50 -7.80 1.08
CA THR A 63 20.19 -7.69 2.36
C THR A 63 21.62 -8.19 2.21
N CYS A 64 22.54 -7.52 2.90
CA CYS A 64 23.93 -7.95 2.99
C CYS A 64 24.19 -8.38 4.44
N PRO A 65 24.80 -9.55 4.68
CA PRO A 65 25.19 -9.93 6.02
C PRO A 65 26.20 -8.91 6.56
N LEU A 66 26.03 -8.53 7.82
CA LEU A 66 26.97 -7.66 8.49
C LEU A 66 28.31 -8.39 8.63
N VAL A 67 29.35 -7.86 7.98
CA VAL A 67 30.67 -8.53 7.93
C VAL A 67 31.47 -8.25 9.21
N PHE A 68 31.49 -7.01 9.68
CA PHE A 68 32.27 -6.60 10.85
C PHE A 68 31.80 -5.24 11.38
N LEU A 69 31.82 -5.06 12.70
CA LEU A 69 31.64 -3.78 13.38
C LEU A 69 32.72 -3.59 14.44
N SER A 70 33.12 -2.35 14.65
CA SER A 70 34.06 -1.99 15.70
C SER A 70 33.77 -0.60 16.24
N CYS A 71 33.98 -0.38 17.54
CA CYS A 71 33.76 0.90 18.20
C CYS A 71 35.00 1.41 18.93
N PHE A 72 35.10 2.73 19.03
CA PHE A 72 35.98 3.43 19.95
C PHE A 72 35.12 4.37 20.79
N GLN A 73 35.30 4.36 22.11
CA GLN A 73 34.56 5.20 23.03
C GLN A 73 35.51 6.14 23.76
N THR A 74 35.14 7.41 23.81
CA THR A 74 35.87 8.45 24.54
C THR A 74 34.87 9.35 25.28
N PRO A 75 35.18 9.78 26.52
CA PRO A 75 34.34 10.75 27.23
C PRO A 75 34.48 12.19 26.72
N GLN A 76 35.48 12.47 25.89
CA GLN A 76 35.71 13.80 25.32
C GLN A 76 35.29 13.87 23.85
N GLN A 77 34.79 15.03 23.43
CA GLN A 77 34.60 15.32 22.01
C GLN A 77 35.97 15.54 21.37
N ILE A 78 36.27 14.77 20.33
CA ILE A 78 37.53 14.85 19.59
C ILE A 78 37.27 15.20 18.12
N PRO A 79 38.21 15.84 17.41
CA PRO A 79 38.12 16.06 15.97
C PRO A 79 38.07 14.74 15.19
N HIS A 80 37.42 14.76 14.03
CA HIS A 80 37.29 13.57 13.17
C HIS A 80 38.66 12.96 12.79
N ASP A 81 39.63 13.80 12.45
CA ASP A 81 40.98 13.36 12.04
C ASP A 81 41.74 12.63 13.16
N GLU A 82 41.37 12.91 14.42
CA GLU A 82 41.88 12.19 15.58
C GLU A 82 41.08 10.91 15.82
N ALA A 83 39.75 10.95 15.66
CA ALA A 83 38.85 9.81 15.88
C ALA A 83 39.16 8.62 14.96
N VAL A 84 39.45 8.86 13.68
CA VAL A 84 39.74 7.79 12.71
C VAL A 84 41.07 7.08 12.95
N ARG A 85 41.96 7.66 13.76
CA ARG A 85 43.28 7.08 14.10
C ARG A 85 43.27 6.25 15.38
N GLN A 86 42.15 6.24 16.10
CA GLN A 86 42.03 5.53 17.36
C GLN A 86 41.93 4.01 17.14
N GLU A 87 42.15 3.27 18.21
CA GLU A 87 42.00 1.82 18.18
C GLU A 87 40.53 1.43 18.36
N PHE A 88 39.95 0.83 17.32
CA PHE A 88 38.58 0.34 17.36
C PHE A 88 38.54 -1.12 17.78
N ARG A 89 37.70 -1.44 18.76
CA ARG A 89 37.51 -2.81 19.26
C ARG A 89 36.30 -3.45 18.57
N PRO A 90 36.35 -4.75 18.20
CA PRO A 90 35.20 -5.43 17.62
C PRO A 90 33.98 -5.40 18.53
N VAL A 91 32.80 -5.17 17.96
CA VAL A 91 31.51 -5.13 18.68
C VAL A 91 30.43 -5.89 17.92
N LYS A 92 29.33 -6.17 18.62
CA LYS A 92 28.18 -6.90 18.09
C LYS A 92 26.92 -6.06 18.15
N VAL A 93 25.95 -6.42 17.29
CA VAL A 93 24.62 -5.82 17.34
C VAL A 93 23.97 -6.20 18.67
N GLY A 94 23.46 -5.18 19.38
CA GLY A 94 22.86 -5.32 20.70
C GLY A 94 23.80 -4.98 21.87
N ASP A 95 25.06 -4.67 21.61
CA ASP A 95 25.96 -4.14 22.64
C ASP A 95 25.48 -2.75 23.11
N SER A 96 25.56 -2.52 24.43
CA SER A 96 25.17 -1.25 25.06
C SER A 96 26.36 -0.35 25.30
N PHE A 97 26.20 0.95 25.05
CA PHE A 97 27.28 1.93 25.10
C PHE A 97 26.85 3.19 25.86
N GLY A 98 27.74 3.70 26.71
CA GLY A 98 27.53 4.94 27.45
C GLY A 98 26.51 4.81 28.59
N PRO A 99 26.44 5.82 29.48
CA PRO A 99 25.35 5.92 30.44
C PRO A 99 24.06 6.31 29.71
N THR A 100 23.00 5.53 29.91
CA THR A 100 21.62 5.82 29.46
C THR A 100 21.09 7.15 29.98
#